data_AF-A0A8H3CU37-F1
#
_entry.id   AF-A0A8H3CU37-F1
#
_cell.length_a   1.000
_cell.length_b   1.000
_cell.length_c   1.000
_cell.angle_alpha   90.00
_cell.angle_beta   90.00
_cell.angle_gamma   90.00
#
_symmetry.space_group_name_H-M   'P 1'
#
loop_
_entity.id
_entity.type
_entity.pdbx_description
1 polymer ?
#
loop_
_entity_poly.entity_id
_entity_poly.type
_entity_poly.pdbx_seq_one_letter_code
_entity_poly.pdbx_strand_id
1 'polypeptide(L)'
;MRSNYLPGLSAVTFMLWRYVTYQRFLKGPKEAQRYFGPLKEVFWRCFLVATPHEQASFYHMYQWDRDLWPQHSQALTTTAKLHNSTVVIGTFIDRLAPAAVAGVSVSSIPPVSLSDLVNSFKYVGNYFQLGCEDLVAGYFGTVIEQMWCINSQQESDPRFNSAIGTSMLNQFCTILELLRHRTANRAIALQVIDVTIKTDLLNLIARAILSLVPHPSMDRHSDDYSTNAHVLKGAEEFHNDLSKLVPAQVMSERFEFYYSDWWKVTRHLGFLGQAILPREQTPIEVQSFFYALCLEFWGRVGKAIRHPGAELPARFCRYTRCPDPWVVAGIVHGCSNCSKVEYCSARCRGMDWVHDHERQSHRVLCSRYKEEDG
;
A
#
# COMPACT_ATOMS: atom_id res chain seq x y z
N MET A 1 36.51 25.90 -9.26
CA MET A 1 36.62 24.45 -9.48
C MET A 1 37.58 23.86 -8.45
N ARG A 2 37.05 23.22 -7.40
CA ARG A 2 37.79 22.26 -6.57
C ARG A 2 36.94 21.00 -6.53
N SER A 3 37.41 19.98 -7.24
CA SER A 3 36.83 18.64 -7.25
C SER A 3 37.10 17.99 -5.89
N ASN A 4 36.12 18.06 -4.99
CA ASN A 4 36.07 17.18 -3.83
C ASN A 4 35.22 15.98 -4.21
N TYR A 5 35.70 15.18 -5.17
CA TYR A 5 35.16 13.84 -5.38
C TYR A 5 35.63 12.97 -4.21
N LEU A 6 34.93 13.07 -3.09
CA LEU A 6 34.91 11.99 -2.10
C LEU A 6 34.42 10.75 -2.85
N PRO A 7 35.12 9.61 -2.80
CA PRO A 7 34.57 8.37 -3.32
C PRO A 7 33.13 8.24 -2.80
N GLY A 8 32.15 8.23 -3.71
CA GLY A 8 30.76 8.05 -3.34
C GLY A 8 30.65 6.83 -2.43
N LEU A 9 29.84 6.88 -1.39
CA LEU A 9 29.71 5.80 -0.40
C LEU A 9 29.47 4.43 -1.06
N SER A 10 28.89 4.44 -2.26
CA SER A 10 28.81 3.34 -3.21
C SER A 10 30.14 2.66 -3.52
N ALA A 11 31.21 3.40 -3.84
CA ALA A 11 32.53 2.86 -4.16
C ALA A 11 33.21 2.21 -2.94
N VAL A 12 33.10 2.82 -1.76
CA VAL A 12 33.62 2.24 -0.52
C VAL A 12 32.85 0.96 -0.17
N THR A 13 31.52 0.99 -0.27
CA THR A 13 30.68 -0.18 -0.04
C THR A 13 31.00 -1.29 -1.04
N PHE A 14 31.22 -0.96 -2.30
CA PHE A 14 31.61 -1.91 -3.34
C PHE A 14 32.96 -2.58 -3.03
N MET A 15 33.95 -1.82 -2.58
CA MET A 15 35.24 -2.40 -2.18
C MET A 15 35.11 -3.36 -0.99
N LEU A 16 34.28 -3.01 0.00
CA LEU A 16 33.97 -3.89 1.13
C LEU A 16 33.24 -5.15 0.67
N TRP A 17 32.23 -5.02 -0.19
CA TRP A 17 31.51 -6.15 -0.77
C TRP A 17 32.45 -7.07 -1.55
N ARG A 18 33.29 -6.52 -2.44
CA ARG A 18 34.30 -7.29 -3.19
C ARG A 18 35.27 -8.02 -2.28
N TYR A 19 35.71 -7.40 -1.18
CA TYR A 19 36.54 -8.07 -0.19
C TYR A 19 35.81 -9.27 0.44
N VAL A 20 34.55 -9.12 0.84
CA VAL A 20 33.75 -10.22 1.39
C VAL A 20 33.54 -11.34 0.37
N THR A 21 33.21 -11.01 -0.88
CA THR A 21 33.08 -11.98 -1.98
C THR A 21 34.43 -12.68 -2.26
N TYR A 22 35.55 -11.98 -2.13
CA TYR A 22 36.88 -12.61 -2.27
C TYR A 22 37.20 -13.55 -1.10
N GLN A 23 36.83 -13.21 0.13
CA GLN A 23 36.97 -14.11 1.28
C GLN A 23 36.13 -15.39 1.11
N ARG A 24 34.96 -15.32 0.45
CA ARG A 24 34.15 -16.49 0.06
C ARG A 24 34.94 -17.44 -0.84
N PHE A 25 35.64 -16.92 -1.83
CA PHE A 25 36.45 -17.73 -2.73
C PHE A 25 37.62 -18.41 -1.99
N LEU A 26 38.28 -17.69 -1.07
CA LEU A 26 39.44 -18.22 -0.35
C LEU A 26 39.12 -19.18 0.81
N LYS A 27 38.10 -18.88 1.60
CA LYS A 27 37.80 -19.58 2.89
C LYS A 27 36.49 -20.37 2.86
N GLY A 28 35.76 -20.33 1.74
CA GLY A 28 34.47 -20.98 1.58
C GLY A 28 33.28 -20.17 2.14
N PRO A 29 32.04 -20.61 1.84
CA PRO A 29 30.82 -19.84 2.10
C PRO A 29 30.50 -19.65 3.58
N LYS A 30 30.77 -20.65 4.43
CA LYS A 30 30.46 -20.57 5.88
C LYS A 30 31.26 -19.48 6.59
N GLU A 31 32.55 -19.35 6.28
CA GLU A 31 33.41 -18.31 6.88
C GLU A 31 33.08 -16.92 6.30
N ALA A 32 32.72 -16.84 5.01
CA ALA A 32 32.30 -15.59 4.40
C ALA A 32 31.05 -14.98 5.06
N GLN A 33 30.11 -15.83 5.48
CA GLN A 33 28.86 -15.41 6.10
C GLN A 33 29.06 -14.56 7.37
N ARG A 34 30.18 -14.75 8.09
CA ARG A 34 30.55 -13.93 9.25
C ARG A 34 30.80 -12.45 8.90
N TYR A 35 31.24 -12.17 7.67
CA TYR A 35 31.50 -10.81 7.21
C TYR A 35 30.26 -10.13 6.60
N PHE A 36 29.26 -10.91 6.17
CA PHE A 36 28.03 -10.38 5.61
C PHE A 36 27.15 -9.66 6.64
N GLY A 37 27.23 -10.01 7.93
CA GLY A 37 26.51 -9.30 9.01
C GLY A 37 26.94 -7.82 9.11
N PRO A 38 28.22 -7.53 9.38
CA PRO A 38 28.74 -6.16 9.37
C PRO A 38 28.58 -5.45 8.02
N LEU A 39 28.79 -6.17 6.91
CA LEU A 39 28.60 -5.60 5.56
C LEU A 39 27.15 -5.17 5.33
N LYS A 40 26.17 -5.98 5.77
CA LYS A 40 24.73 -5.65 5.67
C LYS A 40 24.41 -4.32 6.33
N GLU A 41 24.97 -4.08 7.51
CA GLU A 41 24.73 -2.85 8.25
C GLU A 41 25.30 -1.61 7.54
N VAL A 42 26.54 -1.71 7.04
CA VAL A 42 27.15 -0.62 6.24
C VAL A 42 26.38 -0.42 4.94
N PHE A 43 26.06 -1.52 4.25
CA PHE A 43 25.34 -1.51 2.98
C PHE A 43 24.02 -0.76 3.08
N TRP A 44 23.17 -1.11 4.04
CA TRP A 44 21.84 -0.50 4.14
C TRP A 44 21.89 0.94 4.63
N ARG A 45 22.83 1.31 5.50
CA ARG A 45 23.04 2.72 5.86
C ARG A 45 23.48 3.56 4.67
N CYS A 46 24.44 3.06 3.89
CA CYS A 46 24.87 3.74 2.68
C CYS A 46 23.76 3.79 1.63
N PHE A 47 22.96 2.73 1.50
CA PHE A 47 21.78 2.70 0.64
C PHE A 47 20.75 3.79 1.03
N LEU A 48 20.55 4.03 2.33
CA LEU A 48 19.70 5.09 2.85
C LEU A 48 20.24 6.50 2.62
N VAL A 49 21.46 6.70 2.09
CA VAL A 49 21.98 8.05 1.78
C VAL A 49 22.52 8.19 0.34
N ALA A 50 22.57 7.10 -0.42
CA ALA A 50 22.98 7.04 -1.82
C ALA A 50 22.19 7.98 -2.77
N THR A 51 22.75 8.46 -3.87
CA THR A 51 21.89 9.06 -4.91
C THR A 51 21.10 7.96 -5.65
N PRO A 52 20.00 8.29 -6.36
CA PRO A 52 19.30 7.28 -7.16
C PRO A 52 20.19 6.59 -8.20
N HIS A 53 21.18 7.30 -8.74
CA HIS A 53 22.20 6.72 -9.62
C HIS A 53 23.06 5.67 -8.90
N GLU A 54 23.43 5.94 -7.64
CA GLU A 54 24.20 5.00 -6.83
C GLU A 54 23.37 3.77 -6.39
N GLN A 55 22.07 3.93 -6.15
CA GLN A 55 21.18 2.83 -5.74
C GLN A 55 21.19 1.66 -6.74
N ALA A 56 21.33 1.92 -8.04
CA ALA A 56 21.48 0.85 -9.03
C ALA A 56 22.71 -0.04 -8.75
N SER A 57 23.83 0.54 -8.30
CA SER A 57 25.01 -0.23 -7.90
C SER A 57 24.74 -1.09 -6.66
N PHE A 58 24.01 -0.54 -5.68
CA PHE A 58 23.59 -1.32 -4.51
C PHE A 58 22.68 -2.49 -4.88
N TYR A 59 21.72 -2.27 -5.77
CA TYR A 59 20.85 -3.32 -6.29
C TYR A 59 21.66 -4.47 -6.90
N HIS A 60 22.64 -4.16 -7.77
CA HIS A 60 23.49 -5.20 -8.39
C HIS A 60 24.35 -5.95 -7.36
N MET A 61 24.93 -5.26 -6.37
CA MET A 61 25.67 -5.90 -5.27
C MET A 61 24.76 -6.85 -4.47
N TYR A 62 23.53 -6.42 -4.18
CA TYR A 62 22.57 -7.22 -3.44
C TYR A 62 22.14 -8.48 -4.20
N GLN A 63 21.77 -8.32 -5.48
CA GLN A 63 21.32 -9.43 -6.33
C GLN A 63 22.40 -10.48 -6.56
N TRP A 64 23.67 -10.08 -6.70
CA TRP A 64 24.78 -11.00 -6.99
C TRP A 64 24.98 -12.07 -5.91
N ASP A 65 24.85 -11.69 -4.63
CA ASP A 65 25.04 -12.58 -3.48
C ASP A 65 23.74 -12.74 -2.66
N ARG A 66 22.58 -12.74 -3.33
CA ARG A 66 21.25 -12.74 -2.70
C ARG A 66 21.08 -13.80 -1.60
N ASP A 67 21.66 -14.98 -1.82
CA ASP A 67 21.62 -16.15 -0.93
C ASP A 67 22.44 -15.98 0.36
N LEU A 68 23.42 -15.06 0.37
CA LEU A 68 24.33 -14.87 1.49
C LEU A 68 23.95 -13.72 2.40
N TRP A 69 23.11 -12.79 1.94
CA TRP A 69 22.64 -11.70 2.77
C TRP A 69 21.80 -12.25 3.93
N PRO A 70 22.15 -11.92 5.19
CA PRO A 70 21.33 -12.29 6.33
C PRO A 70 19.92 -11.75 6.12
N GLN A 71 18.91 -12.58 6.32
CA GLN A 71 17.52 -12.11 6.28
C GLN A 71 17.33 -11.02 7.35
N HIS A 72 16.43 -10.08 7.08
CA HIS A 72 16.02 -9.14 8.13
C HIS A 72 15.27 -9.94 9.19
N SER A 73 15.73 -9.86 10.45
CA SER A 73 15.01 -10.42 11.59
C SER A 73 13.60 -9.82 11.59
N GLN A 74 12.58 -10.63 11.82
CA GLN A 74 11.21 -10.17 12.02
C GLN A 74 10.99 -9.63 13.43
N ALA A 75 11.86 -9.98 14.38
CA ALA A 75 11.81 -9.46 15.74
C ALA A 75 12.58 -8.13 15.82
N LEU A 76 11.98 -7.16 16.51
CA LEU A 76 12.57 -5.87 16.90
C LEU A 76 13.67 -6.11 17.94
N THR A 77 14.83 -6.56 17.49
CA THR A 77 15.94 -7.02 18.34
C THR A 77 17.12 -6.04 18.36
N THR A 78 16.89 -4.78 18.00
CA THR A 78 17.99 -3.82 17.95
C THR A 78 18.60 -3.61 19.34
N THR A 79 19.91 -3.82 19.43
CA THR A 79 20.72 -3.41 20.57
C THR A 79 21.29 -2.00 20.37
N ALA A 80 20.88 -1.31 19.31
CA ALA A 80 21.35 0.02 19.00
C ALA A 80 20.88 1.03 20.05
N LYS A 81 21.72 2.04 20.31
CA LYS A 81 21.34 3.18 21.14
C LYS A 81 20.17 3.93 20.51
N LEU A 82 19.25 4.44 21.34
CA LEU A 82 18.06 5.19 20.89
C LEU A 82 18.37 6.25 19.84
N HIS A 83 19.39 7.09 20.08
CA HIS A 83 19.82 8.12 19.13
C HIS A 83 20.11 7.56 17.73
N ASN A 84 20.75 6.39 17.64
CA ASN A 84 21.02 5.76 16.36
C ASN A 84 19.73 5.26 15.67
N SER A 85 18.77 4.73 16.43
CA SER A 85 17.46 4.37 15.88
C SER A 85 16.73 5.60 15.31
N THR A 86 16.66 6.69 16.08
CA THR A 86 16.05 7.94 15.65
C THR A 86 16.68 8.46 14.38
N VAL A 87 18.02 8.44 14.27
CA VAL A 87 18.74 8.89 13.07
C VAL A 87 18.45 7.99 11.86
N VAL A 88 18.46 6.67 12.01
CA VAL A 88 18.20 5.74 10.90
C VAL A 88 16.76 5.87 10.38
N ILE A 89 15.78 5.91 11.29
CA ILE A 89 14.36 6.05 10.94
C ILE A 89 14.10 7.44 10.34
N GLY A 90 14.60 8.50 10.97
CA GLY A 90 14.46 9.87 10.46
C GLY A 90 15.08 10.04 9.07
N THR A 91 16.29 9.51 8.85
CA THR A 91 16.95 9.55 7.53
C THR A 91 16.12 8.86 6.45
N PHE A 92 15.49 7.72 6.77
CA PHE A 92 14.59 7.03 5.85
C PHE A 92 13.37 7.90 5.50
N ILE A 93 12.74 8.50 6.50
CA ILE A 93 11.58 9.39 6.32
C ILE A 93 11.97 10.59 5.46
N ASP A 94 13.01 11.35 5.84
CA ASP A 94 13.41 12.59 5.17
C ASP A 94 13.76 12.39 3.70
N ARG A 95 14.31 11.21 3.38
CA ARG A 95 14.80 10.90 2.04
C ARG A 95 13.73 10.37 1.10
N LEU A 96 12.81 9.56 1.62
CA LEU A 96 11.71 9.00 0.85
C LEU A 96 10.44 9.83 0.96
N ALA A 97 10.44 10.87 1.79
CA ALA A 97 9.41 11.89 1.79
C ALA A 97 9.24 12.41 0.36
N PRO A 98 8.01 12.37 -0.19
CA PRO A 98 7.75 12.98 -1.48
C PRO A 98 8.17 14.45 -1.41
N ALA A 99 8.90 14.93 -2.41
CA ALA A 99 9.21 16.36 -2.57
C ALA A 99 7.94 17.15 -2.93
N ALA A 100 6.89 17.07 -2.11
CA ALA A 100 5.58 17.67 -2.34
C ALA A 100 5.51 19.15 -1.96
N VAL A 101 6.63 19.78 -1.56
CA VAL A 101 6.62 21.17 -1.05
C VAL A 101 6.78 22.22 -2.17
N ALA A 102 7.05 21.86 -3.42
CA ALA A 102 7.45 22.84 -4.43
C ALA A 102 6.65 22.88 -5.74
N GLY A 103 5.44 22.29 -5.82
CA GLY A 103 4.60 22.41 -7.03
C GLY A 103 5.23 21.86 -8.32
N VAL A 104 6.33 21.10 -8.19
CA VAL A 104 6.98 20.38 -9.28
C VAL A 104 6.32 19.01 -9.37
N SER A 105 5.95 18.60 -10.58
CA SER A 105 5.39 17.28 -10.86
C SER A 105 6.23 16.18 -10.23
N VAL A 106 5.57 15.09 -9.84
CA VAL A 106 6.12 13.81 -9.37
C VAL A 106 7.13 13.26 -10.40
N SER A 107 8.35 13.78 -10.42
CA SER A 107 9.40 13.39 -11.36
C SER A 107 10.77 13.96 -10.95
N SER A 108 11.44 13.34 -9.97
CA SER A 108 12.88 13.56 -9.81
C SER A 108 13.63 12.52 -8.98
N ILE A 109 12.94 11.58 -8.32
CA ILE A 109 13.58 10.42 -7.71
C ILE A 109 13.09 9.18 -8.47
N PRO A 110 13.96 8.52 -9.28
CA PRO A 110 13.64 7.22 -9.86
C PRO A 110 13.11 6.30 -8.77
N PRO A 111 12.00 5.56 -9.01
CA PRO A 111 11.45 4.69 -7.99
C PRO A 111 12.51 3.66 -7.60
N VAL A 112 12.76 3.59 -6.31
CA VAL A 112 13.40 2.44 -5.69
C VAL A 112 12.60 1.21 -6.15
N SER A 113 13.26 0.17 -6.68
CA SER A 113 12.56 -1.03 -7.11
C SER A 113 11.70 -1.59 -5.96
N LEU A 114 10.60 -2.29 -6.22
CA LEU A 114 9.78 -2.88 -5.16
C LEU A 114 10.60 -3.71 -4.18
N SER A 115 11.57 -4.47 -4.69
CA SER A 115 12.47 -5.27 -3.85
C SER A 115 13.33 -4.40 -2.94
N ASP A 116 13.90 -3.31 -3.47
CA ASP A 116 14.75 -2.42 -2.69
C ASP A 116 13.94 -1.64 -1.65
N LEU A 117 12.71 -1.24 -1.99
CA LEU A 117 11.80 -0.57 -1.06
C LEU A 117 11.47 -1.51 0.09
N VAL A 118 11.05 -2.75 -0.23
CA VAL A 118 10.72 -3.79 0.76
C VAL A 118 11.89 -4.08 1.69
N ASN A 119 13.09 -4.21 1.15
CA ASN A 119 14.26 -4.47 1.95
C ASN A 119 14.65 -3.26 2.82
N SER A 120 14.54 -2.05 2.27
CA SER A 120 14.87 -0.81 3.00
C SER A 120 13.94 -0.57 4.19
N PHE A 121 12.63 -0.75 4.04
CA PHE A 121 11.73 -0.56 5.16
C PHE A 121 11.82 -1.73 6.16
N LYS A 122 12.07 -2.97 5.72
CA LYS A 122 12.37 -4.09 6.66
C LYS A 122 13.63 -3.82 7.47
N TYR A 123 14.66 -3.25 6.84
CA TYR A 123 15.87 -2.83 7.53
C TYR A 123 15.58 -1.77 8.60
N VAL A 124 14.89 -0.69 8.21
CA VAL A 124 14.57 0.43 9.11
C VAL A 124 13.57 0.02 10.19
N GLY A 125 12.63 -0.85 9.86
CA GLY A 125 11.65 -1.41 10.78
C GLY A 125 12.28 -2.04 12.02
N ASN A 126 13.44 -2.68 11.86
CA ASN A 126 14.18 -3.30 12.97
C ASN A 126 14.79 -2.31 13.96
N TYR A 127 14.83 -1.02 13.63
CA TYR A 127 15.33 0.04 14.52
C TYR A 127 14.26 0.58 15.46
N PHE A 128 12.98 0.26 15.27
CA PHE A 128 11.95 0.69 16.19
C PHE A 128 12.17 0.06 17.57
N GLN A 129 12.22 0.94 18.57
CA GLN A 129 12.32 0.61 19.97
C GLN A 129 11.55 1.67 20.78
N LEU A 130 11.39 1.44 22.08
CA LEU A 130 10.79 2.43 22.98
C LEU A 130 11.57 3.76 22.89
N GLY A 131 10.85 4.87 22.76
CA GLY A 131 11.40 6.20 22.51
C GLY A 131 11.43 6.65 21.04
N CYS A 132 10.99 5.82 20.09
CA CYS A 132 10.86 6.17 18.66
C CYS A 132 9.40 6.39 18.22
N GLU A 133 8.47 6.53 19.18
CA GLU A 133 7.03 6.51 18.92
C GLU A 133 6.57 7.69 18.05
N ASP A 134 7.24 8.84 18.17
CA ASP A 134 7.03 10.05 17.38
C ASP A 134 7.34 9.87 15.88
N LEU A 135 8.20 8.91 15.54
CA LEU A 135 8.57 8.62 14.16
C LEU A 135 7.64 7.62 13.46
N VAL A 136 6.75 6.94 14.21
CA VAL A 136 5.90 5.88 13.63
C VAL A 136 4.99 6.43 12.55
N ALA A 137 4.34 7.57 12.79
CA ALA A 137 3.45 8.18 11.80
C ALA A 137 4.20 8.58 10.52
N GLY A 138 5.37 9.22 10.65
CA GLY A 138 6.20 9.59 9.49
C GLY A 138 6.66 8.37 8.70
N TYR A 139 7.06 7.30 9.38
CA TYR A 139 7.46 6.04 8.74
C TYR A 139 6.30 5.37 8.01
N PHE A 140 5.11 5.25 8.64
CA PHE A 140 3.93 4.67 7.99
C PHE A 140 3.56 5.46 6.73
N GLY A 141 3.44 6.79 6.84
CA GLY A 141 3.08 7.64 5.70
C GLY A 141 4.06 7.48 4.54
N THR A 142 5.36 7.54 4.84
CA THR A 142 6.42 7.37 3.83
C THR A 142 6.32 6.03 3.11
N VAL A 143 6.14 4.92 3.84
CA VAL A 143 6.02 3.59 3.23
C VAL A 143 4.77 3.50 2.35
N ILE A 144 3.63 4.02 2.82
CA ILE A 144 2.35 3.96 2.08
C ILE A 144 2.43 4.78 0.79
N GLU A 145 2.96 6.01 0.86
CA GLU A 145 3.13 6.88 -0.31
C GLU A 145 4.07 6.26 -1.35
N GLN A 146 5.16 5.63 -0.92
CA GLN A 146 6.08 4.92 -1.83
C GLN A 146 5.42 3.70 -2.47
N MET A 147 4.60 2.95 -1.72
CA MET A 147 3.83 1.83 -2.29
C MET A 147 2.83 2.30 -3.34
N TRP A 148 2.17 3.45 -3.14
CA TRP A 148 1.33 4.09 -4.15
C TRP A 148 2.12 4.53 -5.39
N CYS A 149 3.31 5.10 -5.20
CA CYS A 149 4.19 5.48 -6.31
C CYS A 149 4.57 4.26 -7.16
N ILE A 150 4.95 3.14 -6.53
CA ILE A 150 5.25 1.89 -7.23
C ILE A 150 4.03 1.35 -7.95
N ASN A 151 2.88 1.29 -7.27
CA ASN A 151 1.64 0.79 -7.88
C ASN A 151 1.25 1.57 -9.15
N SER A 152 1.44 2.90 -9.14
CA SER A 152 1.09 3.78 -10.26
C SER A 152 2.05 3.64 -11.46
N GLN A 153 3.28 3.17 -11.24
CA GLN A 153 4.32 3.10 -12.26
C GLN A 153 4.59 1.66 -12.74
N GLN A 154 4.27 0.66 -11.93
CA GLN A 154 4.51 -0.76 -12.16
C GLN A 154 3.20 -1.53 -11.99
N GLU A 155 2.17 -1.18 -12.77
CA GLU A 155 0.78 -1.71 -12.69
C GLU A 155 0.66 -3.26 -12.72
N SER A 156 1.76 -4.01 -12.84
CA SER A 156 1.76 -5.45 -13.04
C SER A 156 2.94 -6.21 -12.40
N ASP A 157 3.67 -5.68 -11.40
CA ASP A 157 4.63 -6.53 -10.65
C ASP A 157 3.84 -7.55 -9.80
N PRO A 158 3.91 -8.87 -10.09
CA PRO A 158 3.14 -9.88 -9.37
C PRO A 158 3.50 -9.96 -7.89
N ARG A 159 4.67 -9.43 -7.50
CA ARG A 159 5.13 -9.42 -6.10
C ARG A 159 4.53 -8.30 -5.27
N PHE A 160 3.81 -7.35 -5.89
CA PHE A 160 3.27 -6.17 -5.20
C PHE A 160 2.33 -6.54 -4.07
N ASN A 161 1.34 -7.41 -4.33
CA ASN A 161 0.40 -7.87 -3.31
C ASN A 161 1.12 -8.65 -2.20
N SER A 162 2.09 -9.49 -2.57
CA SER A 162 2.92 -10.21 -1.61
C SER A 162 3.71 -9.25 -0.71
N ALA A 163 4.27 -8.16 -1.27
CA ALA A 163 4.98 -7.12 -0.52
C ALA A 163 4.05 -6.38 0.46
N ILE A 164 2.80 -6.07 0.08
CA ILE A 164 1.81 -5.49 0.97
C ILE A 164 1.58 -6.40 2.19
N GLY A 165 1.22 -7.67 1.95
CA GLY A 165 0.86 -8.60 3.02
C GLY A 165 2.04 -9.01 3.91
N THR A 166 3.10 -9.56 3.29
CA THR A 166 4.21 -10.19 4.02
C THR A 166 5.20 -9.19 4.63
N SER A 167 5.23 -7.97 4.10
CA SER A 167 6.28 -7.01 4.41
C SER A 167 5.71 -5.75 5.04
N MET A 168 4.87 -4.99 4.34
CA MET A 168 4.35 -3.73 4.85
C MET A 168 3.43 -3.93 6.06
N LEU A 169 2.33 -4.67 5.89
CA LEU A 169 1.33 -4.86 6.94
C LEU A 169 1.91 -5.61 8.14
N ASN A 170 2.68 -6.68 7.90
CA ASN A 170 3.36 -7.41 8.96
C ASN A 170 4.28 -6.49 9.80
N GLN A 171 5.10 -5.66 9.14
CA GLN A 171 5.98 -4.72 9.84
C GLN A 171 5.19 -3.66 10.61
N PHE A 172 4.07 -3.18 10.06
CA PHE A 172 3.20 -2.22 10.74
C PHE A 172 2.60 -2.84 12.01
N CYS A 173 2.09 -4.07 11.96
CA CYS A 173 1.60 -4.77 13.14
C CYS A 173 2.67 -4.86 14.23
N THR A 174 3.88 -5.29 13.87
CA THR A 174 5.03 -5.38 14.80
C THR A 174 5.37 -4.03 15.45
N ILE A 175 5.28 -2.92 14.70
CA ILE A 175 5.52 -1.56 15.24
C ILE A 175 4.35 -1.10 16.12
N LEU A 176 3.10 -1.41 15.75
CA LEU A 176 1.92 -1.09 16.55
C LEU A 176 1.92 -1.81 17.90
N GLU A 177 2.43 -3.05 17.96
CA GLU A 177 2.61 -3.77 19.23
C GLU A 177 3.50 -3.01 20.21
N LEU A 178 4.58 -2.35 19.74
CA LEU A 178 5.40 -1.48 20.58
C LEU A 178 4.59 -0.33 21.18
N LEU A 179 3.74 0.32 20.36
CA LEU A 179 2.88 1.42 20.81
C LEU A 179 1.85 0.98 21.84
N ARG A 180 1.32 -0.25 21.71
CA ARG A 180 0.31 -0.81 22.63
C ARG A 180 0.82 -0.94 24.06
N HIS A 181 2.11 -1.17 24.26
CA HIS A 181 2.70 -1.25 25.60
C HIS A 181 2.75 0.10 26.34
N ARG A 182 2.53 1.23 25.64
CA ARG A 182 2.59 2.59 26.18
C ARG A 182 1.44 3.47 25.68
N THR A 183 0.19 2.99 25.75
CA THR A 183 -1.08 3.70 25.42
C THR A 183 -1.31 5.06 26.11
N ALA A 184 -0.32 5.64 26.78
CA ALA A 184 -0.39 6.95 27.42
C ALA A 184 -0.38 8.12 26.44
N ASN A 185 0.22 8.01 25.23
CA ASN A 185 0.30 9.15 24.30
C ASN A 185 -0.77 9.08 23.20
N ARG A 186 -1.99 9.50 23.56
CA ARG A 186 -3.12 9.63 22.63
C ARG A 186 -2.80 10.47 21.39
N ALA A 187 -1.90 11.46 21.50
CA ALA A 187 -1.53 12.30 20.37
C ALA A 187 -0.77 11.50 19.29
N ILE A 188 0.15 10.62 19.69
CA ILE A 188 0.88 9.76 18.76
C ILE A 188 -0.07 8.76 18.10
N ALA A 189 -0.95 8.12 18.88
CA ALA A 189 -1.96 7.22 18.33
C ALA A 189 -2.84 7.90 17.27
N LEU A 190 -3.27 9.14 17.54
CA LEU A 190 -4.02 9.94 16.58
C LEU A 190 -3.20 10.28 15.33
N GLN A 191 -1.91 10.63 15.47
CA GLN A 191 -1.05 10.90 14.31
C GLN A 191 -0.89 9.67 13.41
N VAL A 192 -0.77 8.48 14.00
CA VAL A 192 -0.68 7.22 13.26
C VAL A 192 -1.99 6.92 12.52
N ILE A 193 -3.14 7.17 13.14
CA ILE A 193 -4.45 7.03 12.45
C ILE A 193 -4.57 8.06 11.33
N ASP A 194 -4.30 9.33 11.63
CA ASP A 194 -4.44 10.43 10.68
C ASP A 194 -3.53 10.26 9.47
N VAL A 195 -2.30 9.75 9.64
CA VAL A 195 -1.42 9.49 8.50
C VAL A 195 -1.98 8.37 7.62
N THR A 196 -2.47 7.27 8.19
CA THR A 196 -3.03 6.14 7.40
C THR A 196 -4.25 6.55 6.59
N ILE A 197 -5.05 7.47 7.13
CA ILE A 197 -6.17 8.12 6.44
C ILE A 197 -5.67 9.07 5.36
N LYS A 198 -4.72 9.95 5.68
CA LYS A 198 -4.22 10.96 4.74
C LYS A 198 -3.51 10.35 3.54
N THR A 199 -2.85 9.20 3.71
CA THR A 199 -2.10 8.50 2.66
C THR A 199 -2.92 7.38 1.98
N ASP A 200 -4.24 7.35 2.18
CA ASP A 200 -5.13 6.41 1.49
C ASP A 200 -4.77 4.91 1.67
N LEU A 201 -4.30 4.50 2.86
CA LEU A 201 -3.92 3.10 3.11
C LEU A 201 -5.08 2.14 2.86
N LEU A 202 -6.29 2.52 3.26
CA LEU A 202 -7.46 1.67 3.10
C LEU A 202 -7.77 1.39 1.62
N ASN A 203 -7.64 2.41 0.77
CA ASN A 203 -7.80 2.30 -0.68
C ASN A 203 -6.66 1.48 -1.31
N LEU A 204 -5.43 1.58 -0.79
CA LEU A 204 -4.30 0.76 -1.23
C LEU A 204 -4.55 -0.72 -0.95
N ILE A 205 -5.04 -1.04 0.26
CA ILE A 205 -5.41 -2.40 0.65
C ILE A 205 -6.57 -2.92 -0.20
N ALA A 206 -7.61 -2.09 -0.40
CA ALA A 206 -8.71 -2.46 -1.28
C ALA A 206 -8.22 -2.80 -2.69
N ARG A 207 -7.33 -1.97 -3.26
CA ARG A 207 -6.73 -2.23 -4.57
C ARG A 207 -5.95 -3.55 -4.61
N ALA A 208 -5.21 -3.86 -3.55
CA ALA A 208 -4.49 -5.13 -3.42
C ALA A 208 -5.46 -6.31 -3.39
N ILE A 209 -6.53 -6.22 -2.58
CA ILE A 209 -7.58 -7.26 -2.48
C ILE A 209 -8.26 -7.49 -3.84
N LEU A 210 -8.59 -6.42 -4.55
CA LEU A 210 -9.20 -6.48 -5.88
C LEU A 210 -8.28 -7.05 -6.97
N SER A 211 -6.97 -7.13 -6.68
CA SER A 211 -5.97 -7.67 -7.61
C SER A 211 -5.50 -9.06 -7.21
N LEU A 212 -6.11 -9.67 -6.20
CA LEU A 212 -5.82 -11.05 -5.81
C LEU A 212 -6.41 -12.03 -6.83
N VAL A 213 -5.71 -13.14 -7.05
CA VAL A 213 -6.13 -14.15 -8.03
C VAL A 213 -6.94 -15.24 -7.33
N PRO A 214 -8.18 -15.52 -7.77
CA PRO A 214 -8.94 -16.66 -7.29
C PRO A 214 -8.24 -17.96 -7.73
N HIS A 215 -7.77 -18.75 -6.75
CA HIS A 215 -7.03 -19.97 -7.05
C HIS A 215 -7.95 -21.20 -6.99
N PRO A 216 -8.06 -22.01 -8.06
CA PRO A 216 -8.99 -23.14 -8.14
C PRO A 216 -8.62 -24.34 -7.29
N SER A 217 -7.34 -24.55 -7.00
CA SER A 217 -6.93 -25.52 -5.99
C SER A 217 -6.73 -24.83 -4.65
N MET A 218 -7.27 -25.43 -3.58
CA MET A 218 -6.88 -25.15 -2.19
C MET A 218 -5.46 -25.65 -1.90
N ASP A 219 -4.56 -25.59 -2.90
CA ASP A 219 -3.16 -25.91 -2.72
C ASP A 219 -2.53 -24.83 -1.84
N ARG A 220 -2.40 -25.16 -0.56
CA ARG A 220 -1.83 -24.27 0.46
C ARG A 220 -0.35 -23.93 0.18
N HIS A 221 0.27 -24.59 -0.79
CA HIS A 221 1.65 -24.38 -1.17
C HIS A 221 1.83 -23.46 -2.39
N SER A 222 0.74 -22.99 -3.03
CA SER A 222 0.87 -22.02 -4.13
C SER A 222 1.23 -20.62 -3.62
N ASP A 223 2.04 -19.90 -4.40
CA ASP A 223 2.45 -18.52 -4.10
C ASP A 223 1.24 -17.58 -4.02
N ASP A 224 0.22 -17.82 -4.86
CA ASP A 224 -1.03 -17.05 -4.87
C ASP A 224 -1.84 -17.29 -3.59
N TYR A 225 -1.96 -18.54 -3.13
CA TYR A 225 -2.65 -18.84 -1.87
C TYR A 225 -1.96 -18.15 -0.68
N SER A 226 -0.62 -18.24 -0.62
CA SER A 226 0.16 -17.57 0.41
C SER A 226 -0.03 -16.05 0.36
N THR A 227 0.06 -15.45 -0.84
CA THR A 227 -0.12 -14.01 -1.04
C THR A 227 -1.51 -13.55 -0.61
N ASN A 228 -2.56 -14.24 -1.05
CA ASN A 228 -3.95 -13.94 -0.68
C ASN A 228 -4.14 -13.99 0.84
N ALA A 229 -3.63 -15.05 1.49
CA ALA A 229 -3.72 -15.21 2.94
C ALA A 229 -2.99 -14.07 3.68
N HIS A 230 -1.78 -13.70 3.25
CA HIS A 230 -1.00 -12.65 3.89
C HIS A 230 -1.63 -11.25 3.73
N VAL A 231 -2.20 -10.94 2.56
CA VAL A 231 -2.89 -9.66 2.34
C VAL A 231 -4.15 -9.59 3.20
N LEU A 232 -5.02 -10.60 3.12
CA LEU A 232 -6.31 -10.59 3.83
C LEU A 232 -6.12 -10.60 5.35
N LYS A 233 -5.29 -11.53 5.86
CA LYS A 233 -5.02 -11.64 7.29
C LYS A 233 -4.23 -10.44 7.83
N GLY A 234 -3.21 -10.00 7.10
CA GLY A 234 -2.40 -8.85 7.50
C GLY A 234 -3.22 -7.56 7.57
N ALA A 235 -4.15 -7.36 6.63
CA ALA A 235 -5.04 -6.20 6.64
C ALA A 235 -6.00 -6.23 7.84
N GLU A 236 -6.56 -7.40 8.15
CA GLU A 236 -7.41 -7.59 9.31
C GLU A 236 -6.65 -7.36 10.63
N GLU A 237 -5.47 -7.97 10.79
CA GLU A 237 -4.64 -7.84 11.99
C GLU A 237 -4.21 -6.38 12.22
N PHE A 238 -3.75 -5.71 11.16
CA PHE A 238 -3.34 -4.31 11.24
C PHE A 238 -4.47 -3.40 11.73
N HIS A 239 -5.66 -3.49 11.13
CA HIS A 239 -6.78 -2.63 11.53
C HIS A 239 -7.31 -3.01 12.91
N ASN A 240 -7.27 -4.29 13.29
CA ASN A 240 -7.58 -4.71 14.65
C ASN A 240 -6.61 -4.10 15.66
N ASP A 241 -5.31 -4.06 15.38
CA ASP A 241 -4.33 -3.41 16.25
C ASP A 241 -4.46 -1.89 16.27
N LEU A 242 -4.73 -1.27 15.13
CA LEU A 242 -5.01 0.17 15.02
C LEU A 242 -6.24 0.56 15.86
N SER A 243 -7.30 -0.25 15.82
CA SER A 243 -8.54 -0.03 16.58
C SER A 243 -8.36 -0.09 18.10
N LYS A 244 -7.26 -0.68 18.59
CA LYS A 244 -6.95 -0.76 20.02
C LYS A 244 -6.22 0.49 20.52
N LEU A 245 -5.75 1.37 19.64
CA LEU A 245 -4.97 2.55 20.02
C LEU A 245 -5.84 3.70 20.55
N VAL A 246 -7.10 3.78 20.11
CA VAL A 246 -8.02 4.87 20.47
C VAL A 246 -9.43 4.34 20.79
N PRO A 247 -10.26 5.11 21.53
CA PRO A 247 -11.65 4.74 21.75
C PRO A 247 -12.43 4.57 20.43
N ALA A 248 -13.42 3.67 20.45
CA ALA A 248 -14.22 3.33 19.26
C ALA A 248 -14.90 4.55 18.60
N GLN A 249 -15.38 5.50 19.41
CA GLN A 249 -16.00 6.73 18.89
C GLN A 249 -15.01 7.55 18.04
N VAL A 250 -13.78 7.74 18.54
CA VAL A 250 -12.73 8.49 17.84
C VAL A 250 -12.36 7.79 16.52
N MET A 251 -12.31 6.45 16.53
CA MET A 251 -12.06 5.67 15.32
C MET A 251 -13.16 5.90 14.27
N SER A 252 -14.43 5.83 14.68
CA SER A 252 -15.58 6.02 13.80
C SER A 252 -15.59 7.41 13.17
N GLU A 253 -15.39 8.46 13.96
CA GLU A 253 -15.34 9.86 13.50
C GLU A 253 -14.22 10.09 12.48
N ARG A 254 -13.04 9.49 12.68
CA ARG A 254 -11.90 9.67 11.76
C ARG A 254 -12.09 8.98 10.42
N PHE A 255 -12.73 7.80 10.41
CA PHE A 255 -12.98 7.03 9.19
C PHE A 255 -14.29 7.38 8.48
N GLU A 256 -15.08 8.34 8.96
CA GLU A 256 -16.37 8.75 8.37
C GLU A 256 -16.24 9.08 6.88
N PHE A 257 -15.17 9.76 6.48
CA PHE A 257 -14.92 10.15 5.09
C PHE A 257 -14.72 8.94 4.14
N TYR A 258 -14.37 7.76 4.66
CA TYR A 258 -14.18 6.56 3.87
C TYR A 258 -15.47 5.75 3.64
N TYR A 259 -16.57 6.11 4.28
CA TYR A 259 -17.80 5.29 4.22
C TYR A 259 -18.34 5.17 2.79
N SER A 260 -18.17 6.19 1.96
CA SER A 260 -18.53 6.10 0.54
C SER A 260 -17.66 5.12 -0.23
N ASP A 261 -16.35 5.18 -0.03
CA ASP A 261 -15.39 4.34 -0.75
C ASP A 261 -15.47 2.88 -0.31
N TRP A 262 -15.81 2.65 0.96
CA TRP A 262 -16.09 1.34 1.52
C TRP A 262 -17.11 0.54 0.69
N TRP A 263 -18.23 1.18 0.33
CA TRP A 263 -19.30 0.55 -0.43
C TRP A 263 -18.94 0.31 -1.89
N LYS A 264 -18.07 1.14 -2.48
CA LYS A 264 -17.57 0.89 -3.84
C LYS A 264 -16.81 -0.42 -3.91
N VAL A 265 -15.88 -0.63 -2.97
CA VAL A 265 -15.09 -1.87 -2.88
C VAL A 265 -16.00 -3.06 -2.60
N THR A 266 -16.92 -2.92 -1.64
CA THR A 266 -17.89 -3.97 -1.29
C THR A 266 -18.72 -4.40 -2.50
N ARG A 267 -19.28 -3.44 -3.25
CA ARG A 267 -20.08 -3.75 -4.44
C ARG A 267 -19.24 -4.33 -5.57
N HIS A 268 -18.01 -3.85 -5.75
CA HIS A 268 -17.12 -4.37 -6.77
C HIS A 268 -16.73 -5.82 -6.50
N LEU A 269 -16.40 -6.17 -5.25
CA LEU A 269 -16.18 -7.56 -4.84
C LEU A 269 -17.42 -8.44 -5.08
N GLY A 270 -18.61 -7.94 -4.74
CA GLY A 270 -19.87 -8.64 -5.01
C GLY A 270 -20.10 -8.86 -6.51
N PHE A 271 -19.79 -7.88 -7.34
CA PHE A 271 -19.86 -7.99 -8.80
C PHE A 271 -18.86 -9.03 -9.34
N LEU A 272 -17.60 -9.00 -8.88
CA LEU A 272 -16.58 -9.97 -9.31
C LEU A 272 -16.93 -11.40 -8.90
N GLY A 273 -17.67 -11.61 -7.81
CA GLY A 273 -18.21 -12.91 -7.43
C GLY A 273 -19.29 -13.44 -8.38
N GLN A 274 -19.96 -12.58 -9.16
CA GLN A 274 -21.07 -12.94 -10.04
C GLN A 274 -20.72 -12.83 -11.53
N ALA A 275 -19.64 -12.11 -11.87
CA ALA A 275 -19.27 -11.80 -13.23
C ALA A 275 -18.67 -13.02 -13.94
N ILE A 276 -19.15 -13.30 -15.16
CA ILE A 276 -18.49 -14.25 -16.07
C ILE A 276 -17.49 -13.44 -16.89
N LEU A 277 -16.22 -13.44 -16.50
CA LEU A 277 -15.20 -12.69 -17.25
C LEU A 277 -14.72 -13.51 -18.46
N PRO A 278 -14.75 -12.94 -19.67
CA PRO A 278 -14.27 -13.63 -20.86
C PRO A 278 -12.76 -13.91 -20.72
N ARG A 279 -12.38 -15.19 -20.88
CA ARG A 279 -11.02 -15.77 -20.75
C ARG A 279 -10.61 -16.30 -19.37
N GLU A 280 -11.46 -16.20 -18.35
CA GLU A 280 -11.15 -16.86 -17.08
C GLU A 280 -11.33 -18.38 -17.17
N GLN A 281 -10.30 -19.11 -16.74
CA GLN A 281 -10.32 -20.58 -16.65
C GLN A 281 -10.84 -21.06 -15.28
N THR A 282 -11.04 -20.14 -14.33
CA THR A 282 -11.47 -20.45 -12.98
C THR A 282 -12.97 -20.77 -12.95
N PRO A 283 -13.40 -21.88 -12.35
CA PRO A 283 -14.82 -22.20 -12.20
C PRO A 283 -15.58 -21.11 -11.45
N ILE A 284 -16.81 -20.82 -11.85
CA ILE A 284 -17.64 -19.76 -11.25
C ILE A 284 -17.87 -19.99 -9.75
N GLU A 285 -17.94 -21.24 -9.31
CA GLU A 285 -18.10 -21.60 -7.90
C GLU A 285 -16.87 -21.22 -7.07
N VAL A 286 -15.67 -21.45 -7.62
CA VAL A 286 -14.40 -21.07 -7.00
C VAL A 286 -14.32 -19.55 -6.90
N GLN A 287 -14.64 -18.85 -7.99
CA GLN A 287 -14.64 -17.39 -8.04
C GLN A 287 -15.64 -16.79 -7.03
N SER A 288 -16.88 -17.27 -7.04
CA SER A 288 -17.93 -16.86 -6.11
C SER A 288 -17.50 -17.05 -4.66
N PHE A 289 -16.94 -18.23 -4.34
CA PHE A 289 -16.46 -18.53 -2.99
C PHE A 289 -15.30 -17.63 -2.58
N PHE A 290 -14.32 -17.42 -3.47
CA PHE A 290 -13.17 -16.58 -3.21
C PHE A 290 -13.56 -15.12 -2.92
N TYR A 291 -14.45 -14.53 -3.72
CA TYR A 291 -14.89 -13.16 -3.48
C TYR A 291 -15.85 -13.05 -2.30
N ALA A 292 -16.60 -14.09 -1.96
CA ALA A 292 -17.35 -14.15 -0.70
C ALA A 292 -16.41 -14.12 0.51
N LEU A 293 -15.27 -14.83 0.47
CA LEU A 293 -14.24 -14.72 1.50
C LEU A 293 -13.68 -13.30 1.56
N CYS A 294 -13.32 -12.70 0.42
CA CYS A 294 -12.82 -11.32 0.39
C CYS A 294 -13.82 -10.33 0.99
N LEU A 295 -15.12 -10.49 0.73
CA LEU A 295 -16.20 -9.69 1.34
C LEU A 295 -16.28 -9.89 2.85
N GLU A 296 -16.13 -11.11 3.34
CA GLU A 296 -16.11 -11.41 4.77
C GLU A 296 -14.92 -10.71 5.46
N PHE A 297 -13.73 -10.82 4.88
CA PHE A 297 -12.52 -10.13 5.38
C PHE A 297 -12.68 -8.61 5.32
N TRP A 298 -13.21 -8.08 4.22
CA TRP A 298 -13.53 -6.66 4.10
C TRP A 298 -14.48 -6.24 5.23
N GLY A 299 -15.58 -6.96 5.45
CA GLY A 299 -16.49 -6.72 6.57
C GLY A 299 -15.81 -6.70 7.95
N ARG A 300 -14.82 -7.59 8.19
CA ARG A 300 -14.01 -7.58 9.43
C ARG A 300 -13.15 -6.33 9.57
N VAL A 301 -12.49 -5.89 8.50
CA VAL A 301 -11.77 -4.59 8.47
C VAL A 301 -12.74 -3.44 8.79
N GLY A 302 -13.94 -3.46 8.21
CA GLY A 302 -14.98 -2.46 8.45
C GLY A 302 -15.40 -2.38 9.92
N LYS A 303 -15.57 -3.54 10.55
CA LYS A 303 -15.85 -3.64 11.98
C LYS A 303 -14.72 -3.06 12.84
N ALA A 304 -13.46 -3.30 12.46
CA ALA A 304 -12.29 -2.77 13.18
C ALA A 304 -12.22 -1.24 13.12
N ILE A 305 -12.52 -0.65 11.95
CA ILE A 305 -12.58 0.81 11.77
C ILE A 305 -13.90 1.44 12.23
N ARG A 306 -14.81 0.66 12.82
CA ARG A 306 -16.13 1.09 13.29
C ARG A 306 -17.03 1.66 12.19
N HIS A 307 -16.95 1.09 10.99
CA HIS A 307 -17.89 1.38 9.91
C HIS A 307 -19.31 0.99 10.36
N PRO A 308 -20.33 1.86 10.15
CA PRO A 308 -21.68 1.66 10.70
C PRO A 308 -22.43 0.49 10.06
N GLY A 309 -21.95 -0.04 8.93
CA GLY A 309 -22.51 -1.22 8.26
C GLY A 309 -23.85 -0.96 7.55
N ALA A 310 -24.52 0.17 7.81
CA ALA A 310 -25.69 0.60 7.06
C ALA A 310 -25.28 0.92 5.61
N GLU A 311 -25.90 0.22 4.65
CA GLU A 311 -25.68 0.49 3.24
C GLU A 311 -26.26 1.85 2.89
N LEU A 312 -25.42 2.73 2.33
CA LEU A 312 -25.89 3.98 1.77
C LEU A 312 -26.77 3.68 0.54
N PRO A 313 -27.93 4.34 0.39
CA PRO A 313 -28.80 4.13 -0.76
C PRO A 313 -27.99 4.17 -2.05
N ALA A 314 -27.95 3.05 -2.78
CA ALA A 314 -27.23 2.98 -4.04
C ALA A 314 -27.94 3.87 -5.04
N ARG A 315 -27.37 5.04 -5.35
CA ARG A 315 -27.72 5.74 -6.58
C ARG A 315 -26.61 5.53 -7.60
N PHE A 316 -27.00 5.54 -8.86
CA PHE A 316 -26.16 5.08 -9.96
C PHE A 316 -25.79 6.25 -10.87
N CYS A 317 -24.52 6.35 -11.24
CA CYS A 317 -24.14 7.20 -12.35
C CYS A 317 -24.77 6.63 -13.63
N ARG A 318 -25.57 7.45 -14.31
CA ARG A 318 -26.27 7.01 -15.53
C ARG A 318 -25.36 6.78 -16.72
N TYR A 319 -24.16 7.36 -16.71
CA TYR A 319 -23.19 7.19 -17.77
C TYR A 319 -22.75 5.72 -17.85
N THR A 320 -23.13 5.05 -18.94
CA THR A 320 -22.99 3.59 -19.12
C THR A 320 -21.55 3.11 -19.13
N ARG A 321 -20.60 4.00 -19.48
CA ARG A 321 -19.16 3.72 -19.47
C ARG A 321 -18.46 4.33 -18.26
N CYS A 322 -19.20 4.69 -17.21
CA CYS A 322 -18.59 5.13 -15.97
C CYS A 322 -17.74 3.98 -15.42
N PRO A 323 -16.43 4.20 -15.15
CA PRO A 323 -15.60 3.18 -14.52
C PRO A 323 -16.07 2.87 -13.08
N ASP A 324 -16.86 3.76 -12.48
CA ASP A 324 -17.42 3.61 -11.14
C ASP A 324 -18.89 4.08 -11.12
N PRO A 325 -19.83 3.27 -11.61
CA PRO A 325 -21.23 3.67 -11.72
C PRO A 325 -21.96 3.65 -10.37
N TRP A 326 -21.35 3.13 -9.30
CA TRP A 326 -21.99 2.90 -8.01
C TRP A 326 -21.79 4.03 -6.98
N VAL A 327 -21.23 5.17 -7.42
CA VAL A 327 -20.97 6.33 -6.56
C VAL A 327 -22.12 7.29 -6.61
N VAL A 328 -22.99 7.25 -5.59
CA VAL A 328 -23.64 8.46 -5.12
C VAL A 328 -23.71 8.46 -3.60
N ALA A 329 -22.55 8.63 -2.99
CA ALA A 329 -22.44 9.26 -1.68
C ALA A 329 -21.61 10.53 -1.90
N GLY A 330 -22.17 11.70 -1.55
CA GLY A 330 -21.58 13.02 -1.82
C GLY A 330 -22.36 13.88 -2.81
N ILE A 331 -21.68 14.80 -3.50
CA ILE A 331 -22.28 15.74 -4.45
C ILE A 331 -22.74 15.00 -5.70
N VAL A 332 -24.04 15.06 -5.97
CA VAL A 332 -24.66 14.45 -7.14
C VAL A 332 -24.75 15.48 -8.26
N HIS A 333 -24.27 15.14 -9.45
CA HIS A 333 -24.44 15.99 -10.60
C HIS A 333 -25.74 15.63 -11.32
N GLY A 334 -26.84 16.23 -10.88
CA GLY A 334 -28.12 16.13 -11.58
C GLY A 334 -28.10 16.87 -12.92
N CYS A 335 -28.96 16.41 -13.84
CA CYS A 335 -29.35 17.24 -14.98
C CYS A 335 -30.37 18.28 -14.54
N SER A 336 -30.05 19.56 -14.69
CA SER A 336 -30.93 20.67 -14.32
C SER A 336 -32.24 20.72 -15.12
N ASN A 337 -32.31 19.99 -16.24
CA ASN A 337 -33.47 19.99 -17.11
C ASN A 337 -34.47 18.90 -16.73
N CYS A 338 -34.06 17.62 -16.65
CA CYS A 338 -34.99 16.52 -16.35
C CYS A 338 -35.04 16.15 -14.86
N SER A 339 -34.05 16.50 -14.05
CA SER A 339 -33.90 16.13 -12.63
C SER A 339 -33.91 14.62 -12.30
N LYS A 340 -34.16 13.74 -13.29
CA LYS A 340 -34.23 12.27 -13.13
C LYS A 340 -32.89 11.56 -13.29
N VAL A 341 -31.94 12.21 -13.95
CA VAL A 341 -30.65 11.60 -14.28
C VAL A 341 -29.55 12.20 -13.42
N GLU A 342 -28.85 11.30 -12.73
CA GLU A 342 -27.77 11.62 -11.81
C GLU A 342 -26.43 11.08 -12.33
N TYR A 343 -25.37 11.84 -12.06
CA TYR A 343 -23.99 11.47 -12.43
C TYR A 343 -23.05 11.64 -11.24
N CYS A 344 -22.03 10.77 -11.17
CA CYS A 344 -20.99 10.85 -10.15
C CYS A 344 -20.01 12.03 -10.36
N SER A 345 -19.99 12.62 -11.56
CA SER A 345 -19.11 13.76 -11.89
C SER A 345 -19.68 14.61 -13.03
N ALA A 346 -19.27 15.88 -13.09
CA ALA A 346 -19.55 16.76 -14.22
C ALA A 346 -19.01 16.20 -15.54
N ARG A 347 -17.89 15.47 -15.50
CA ARG A 347 -17.33 14.76 -16.66
C ARG A 347 -18.29 13.67 -17.16
N CYS A 348 -18.77 12.80 -16.28
CA CYS A 348 -19.72 11.75 -16.67
C CYS A 348 -21.01 12.35 -17.25
N ARG A 349 -21.52 13.44 -16.65
CA ARG A 349 -22.65 14.19 -17.21
C ARG A 349 -22.37 14.71 -18.62
N GLY A 350 -21.21 15.35 -18.83
CA GLY A 350 -20.84 15.89 -20.14
C GLY A 350 -20.66 14.81 -21.20
N MET A 351 -20.01 13.70 -20.83
CA MET A 351 -19.79 12.57 -21.74
C MET A 351 -21.12 11.92 -22.15
N ASP A 352 -22.00 11.65 -21.18
CA ASP A 352 -23.33 11.06 -21.44
C ASP A 352 -24.27 12.01 -22.21
N TRP A 353 -24.10 13.32 -22.01
CA TRP A 353 -24.87 14.32 -22.75
C TRP A 353 -24.55 14.33 -24.24
N VAL A 354 -23.28 14.16 -24.60
CA VAL A 354 -22.80 14.30 -25.98
C VAL A 354 -22.78 12.97 -26.71
N HIS A 355 -22.28 11.92 -26.08
CA HIS A 355 -21.96 10.67 -26.76
C HIS A 355 -23.10 9.66 -26.69
N ASP A 356 -23.43 9.09 -27.84
CA ASP A 356 -24.32 7.95 -27.94
C ASP A 356 -23.50 6.67 -27.73
N HIS A 357 -23.71 6.02 -26.59
CA HIS A 357 -23.07 4.74 -26.24
C HIS A 357 -24.10 3.61 -26.25
N GLU A 358 -24.69 3.37 -27.42
CA GLU A 358 -25.64 2.28 -27.70
C GLU A 358 -27.01 2.40 -27.01
N ARG A 359 -27.20 3.42 -26.16
CA ARG A 359 -28.45 3.71 -25.43
C ARG A 359 -29.05 5.09 -25.72
N GLN A 360 -28.57 5.79 -26.76
CA GLN A 360 -28.87 7.19 -27.06
C GLN A 360 -28.25 8.15 -26.03
N SER A 361 -27.73 9.28 -26.50
CA SER A 361 -27.17 10.30 -25.59
C SER A 361 -28.27 10.92 -24.75
N HIS A 362 -27.92 11.35 -23.53
CA HIS A 362 -28.91 11.99 -22.66
C HIS A 362 -29.51 13.25 -23.28
N ARG A 363 -28.77 13.97 -24.14
CA ARG A 363 -29.34 15.12 -24.87
C ARG A 363 -30.63 14.78 -25.62
N VAL A 364 -30.73 13.58 -26.19
CA VAL A 364 -31.91 13.10 -26.93
C VAL A 364 -33.01 12.60 -25.99
N LEU A 365 -32.62 11.95 -24.89
CA LEU A 365 -33.56 11.35 -23.94
C LEU A 365 -34.11 12.34 -22.89
N CYS A 366 -33.47 13.49 -22.71
CA CYS A 366 -33.77 14.43 -21.63
C CYS A 366 -35.22 14.93 -21.62
N SER A 367 -35.82 15.17 -22.79
CA SER A 367 -37.22 15.57 -22.91
C SER A 367 -38.18 14.43 -22.57
N ARG A 368 -37.88 13.20 -22.98
CA ARG A 368 -38.71 12.02 -22.65
C ARG A 368 -38.77 11.77 -21.14
N TYR A 369 -37.65 11.98 -20.45
CA TYR A 369 -37.62 11.88 -18.98
C TYR A 369 -38.49 12.93 -18.29
N LYS A 370 -38.74 14.09 -18.91
CA LYS A 370 -39.67 15.09 -18.36
C LYS A 370 -41.14 14.68 -18.49
N GLU A 371 -41.49 13.95 -19.55
CA GLU A 371 -42.89 13.63 -19.89
C GLU A 371 -43.46 12.50 -19.02
N GLU A 372 -42.61 11.64 -18.46
CA GLU A 372 -43.02 10.55 -17.56
C GLU A 372 -43.54 11.00 -16.18
N ASP A 373 -43.59 12.30 -15.87
CA ASP A 373 -44.17 12.87 -14.64
C ASP A 373 -45.49 13.64 -14.87
N GLY A 374 -46.10 13.50 -16.05
CA GLY A 374 -47.40 14.09 -16.41
C GLY A 374 -48.60 13.23 -16.03
#